data_AF-A0A8X6WPU1-F1
#
_entry.id   AF-A0A8X6WPU1-F1
#
_cell.length_a   1.000
_cell.length_b   1.000
_cell.length_c   1.000
_cell.angle_alpha   90.00
_cell.angle_beta   90.00
_cell.angle_gamma   90.00
#
_symmetry.space_group_name_H-M   'P 1'
#
loop_
_entity.id
_entity.type
_entity.pdbx_description
1 polymer ?
#
loop_
_entity_poly.entity_id
_entity_poly.type
_entity_poly.pdbx_seq_one_letter_code
_entity_poly.pdbx_strand_id
1 'polypeptide(L)'
;MTGLFFLSYNVLFLTKHGYAHYLSCMAGEIFQCSIIGMVILSASSANRAADVVKEAVMSLPGRIPEYHNELKVILRKEYKQNVCLTLWKLYKIDRSLILSALGVLMNYGFLIATLGTVSSHTDK
;
A
#
# COMPACT_ATOMS: atom_id res chain seq x y z
N MET A 1 -1.19 -6.10 9.01
CA MET A 1 -0.76 -7.31 8.27
C MET A 1 -0.82 -8.57 9.14
N THR A 2 -0.56 -8.49 10.45
CA THR A 2 -0.69 -9.63 11.39
C THR A 2 -2.08 -10.27 11.36
N GLY A 3 -3.15 -9.48 11.22
CA GLY A 3 -4.52 -10.00 11.11
C GLY A 3 -4.78 -10.82 9.83
N LEU A 4 -4.25 -10.39 8.68
CA LEU A 4 -4.32 -11.18 7.44
C LEU A 4 -3.53 -12.48 7.58
N PHE A 5 -2.31 -12.41 8.12
CA PHE A 5 -1.48 -13.60 8.31
C PHE A 5 -2.15 -14.61 9.25
N PHE A 6 -2.76 -14.13 10.33
CA PHE A 6 -3.50 -14.97 11.27
C PHE A 6 -4.72 -15.61 10.62
N LEU A 7 -5.54 -14.85 9.89
CA LEU A 7 -6.72 -15.39 9.21
C LEU A 7 -6.35 -16.41 8.14
N SER A 8 -5.36 -16.09 7.30
CA SER A 8 -4.89 -17.00 6.25
C SER A 8 -4.27 -18.27 6.82
N TYR A 9 -3.55 -18.17 7.94
CA TYR A 9 -3.06 -19.34 8.67
C TYR A 9 -4.19 -20.22 9.20
N ASN A 10 -5.24 -19.63 9.77
CA ASN A 10 -6.41 -20.37 10.24
C ASN A 10 -7.16 -21.04 9.08
N VAL A 11 -7.32 -20.37 7.94
CA VAL A 11 -7.92 -20.99 6.74
C VAL A 11 -7.10 -22.17 6.25
N LEU A 12 -5.77 -22.02 6.17
CA LEU A 12 -4.91 -23.03 5.55
C LEU A 12 -4.67 -24.25 6.45
N PHE A 13 -4.55 -24.05 7.77
CA PHE A 13 -4.15 -25.10 8.72
C PHE A 13 -5.26 -25.53 9.70
N LEU A 14 -6.31 -24.73 9.89
CA LEU A 14 -7.45 -25.06 10.77
C LEU A 14 -8.74 -25.40 10.00
N THR A 15 -8.62 -25.93 8.79
CA THR A 15 -9.73 -26.40 7.93
C THR A 15 -10.57 -27.55 8.50
N LYS A 16 -10.31 -28.00 9.72
CA LYS A 16 -11.11 -29.03 10.41
C LYS A 16 -12.36 -28.49 11.11
N HIS A 17 -12.50 -27.17 11.26
CA HIS A 17 -13.70 -26.57 11.80
C HIS A 17 -14.73 -26.35 10.68
N GLY A 18 -15.99 -26.70 10.94
CA GLY A 18 -17.06 -26.77 9.92
C GLY A 18 -17.27 -25.50 9.09
N TYR A 19 -18.10 -25.61 8.05
CA TYR A 19 -18.30 -24.61 6.99
C TYR A 19 -18.52 -23.16 7.46
N ALA A 20 -19.21 -22.95 8.60
CA ALA A 20 -19.45 -21.63 9.16
C ALA A 20 -18.16 -20.91 9.60
N HIS A 21 -17.18 -21.64 10.14
CA HIS A 21 -15.89 -21.07 10.55
C HIS A 21 -15.10 -20.59 9.33
N TYR A 22 -15.08 -21.40 8.27
CA TYR A 22 -14.45 -21.05 7.00
C TYR A 22 -15.04 -19.76 6.40
N LEU A 23 -16.37 -19.66 6.34
CA LEU A 23 -17.04 -18.44 5.86
C LEU A 23 -16.69 -17.20 6.69
N SER A 24 -16.62 -17.34 8.02
CA SER A 24 -16.23 -16.25 8.92
C SER A 24 -14.79 -15.79 8.66
N CYS A 25 -13.85 -16.72 8.45
CA CYS A 25 -12.47 -16.40 8.11
C CYS A 25 -12.37 -15.66 6.77
N MET A 26 -13.04 -16.14 5.73
CA MET A 26 -13.05 -15.50 4.41
C MET A 26 -13.62 -14.06 4.47
N ALA A 27 -14.71 -13.86 5.22
CA ALA A 27 -15.27 -12.53 5.43
C ALA A 27 -14.29 -11.60 6.16
N GLY A 28 -13.56 -12.14 7.16
CA GLY A 28 -12.50 -11.42 7.86
C GLY A 28 -11.37 -10.97 6.95
N GLU A 29 -10.92 -11.83 6.02
CA GLU A 29 -9.86 -11.50 5.07
C GLU A 29 -10.28 -10.37 4.12
N ILE A 30 -11.50 -10.45 3.57
CA ILE A 30 -12.08 -9.42 2.70
C ILE A 30 -12.14 -8.07 3.42
N PHE A 31 -12.58 -8.06 4.68
CA PHE A 31 -12.67 -6.84 5.48
C PHE A 31 -11.29 -6.21 5.74
N GLN A 32 -10.29 -7.02 6.11
CA GLN A 32 -8.93 -6.54 6.33
C GLN A 32 -8.28 -6.01 5.06
N CYS A 33 -8.48 -6.68 3.92
CA CYS A 33 -8.04 -6.20 2.61
C CYS A 33 -8.68 -4.85 2.25
N SER A 34 -9.97 -4.69 2.55
CA SER A 34 -10.72 -3.45 2.30
C SER A 34 -10.16 -2.28 3.12
N ILE A 35 -9.85 -2.49 4.42
CA ILE A 35 -9.24 -1.47 5.28
C ILE A 35 -7.87 -1.05 4.74
N ILE A 36 -7.01 -2.01 4.41
CA ILE A 36 -5.66 -1.72 3.89
C ILE A 36 -5.77 -0.96 2.57
N GLY A 37 -6.69 -1.37 1.69
CA GLY A 37 -6.99 -0.66 0.45
C GLY A 37 -7.41 0.79 0.70
N MET A 38 -8.36 1.04 1.61
CA MET A 38 -8.81 2.40 1.93
C MET A 38 -7.69 3.30 2.45
N VAL A 39 -6.83 2.78 3.33
CA VAL A 39 -5.70 3.55 3.88
C VAL A 39 -4.70 3.90 2.79
N ILE A 40 -4.28 2.92 1.98
CA ILE A 40 -3.29 3.16 0.92
C ILE A 40 -3.84 4.07 -0.17
N LEU A 41 -5.11 3.89 -0.58
CA LEU A 41 -5.74 4.73 -1.60
C LEU A 41 -5.90 6.18 -1.13
N SER A 42 -6.32 6.39 0.12
CA SER A 42 -6.44 7.74 0.70
C SER A 42 -5.08 8.43 0.82
N ALA A 43 -4.04 7.71 1.26
CA ALA A 43 -2.71 8.27 1.34
C ALA A 43 -2.10 8.56 -0.04
N SER A 44 -2.34 7.69 -1.03
CA SER A 44 -1.90 7.89 -2.41
C SER A 44 -2.62 9.06 -3.09
N SER A 45 -3.92 9.24 -2.85
CA SER A 45 -4.67 10.38 -3.39
C SER A 45 -4.18 11.71 -2.80
N ALA A 46 -3.93 11.76 -1.50
CA ALA A 46 -3.35 12.93 -0.84
C ALA A 46 -1.95 13.26 -1.39
N ASN A 47 -1.10 12.24 -1.58
CA ASN A 47 0.22 12.41 -2.19
C ASN A 47 0.14 12.96 -3.61
N ARG A 48 -0.77 12.42 -4.43
CA ARG A 48 -0.97 12.89 -5.80
C ARG A 48 -1.51 14.32 -5.84
N ALA A 49 -2.41 14.68 -4.94
CA ALA A 49 -2.90 16.06 -4.82
C ALA A 49 -1.77 17.02 -4.43
N ALA A 50 -0.90 16.62 -3.50
CA ALA A 50 0.28 17.40 -3.14
C ALA A 50 1.25 17.58 -4.32
N ASP A 51 1.47 16.53 -5.11
CA ASP A 51 2.30 16.62 -6.32
C ASP A 51 1.71 17.59 -7.36
N VAL A 52 0.39 17.54 -7.60
CA VAL A 52 -0.31 18.44 -8.54
C VAL A 52 -0.22 19.89 -8.07
N VAL A 53 -0.44 20.16 -6.79
CA VAL A 53 -0.29 21.51 -6.22
C VAL A 53 1.14 22.00 -6.37
N LYS A 54 2.12 21.13 -6.11
CA LYS A 54 3.53 21.47 -6.28
C LYS A 54 3.88 21.80 -7.73
N GLU A 55 3.37 21.04 -8.70
CA GLU A 55 3.58 21.31 -10.13
C GLU A 55 2.94 22.63 -10.57
N ALA A 56 1.73 22.91 -10.08
CA ALA A 56 1.04 24.19 -10.31
C ALA A 56 1.84 25.37 -9.71
N VAL A 57 2.36 25.21 -8.48
CA VAL A 57 3.16 26.25 -7.83
C VAL A 57 4.51 26.45 -8.50
N MET A 58 5.16 25.39 -8.99
CA MET A 58 6.43 25.49 -9.72
C MET A 58 6.29 26.09 -11.11
N SER A 59 5.11 25.99 -11.74
CA SER A 59 4.80 26.65 -13.03
C SER A 59 4.34 28.10 -12.88
N LEU A 60 3.83 28.48 -11.70
CA LEU A 60 3.43 29.85 -11.34
C LEU A 60 4.54 30.93 -11.46
N PRO A 61 5.81 30.73 -11.08
CA PRO A 61 6.84 31.77 -11.15
C PRO A 61 7.16 32.26 -12.56
N GLY A 62 6.76 31.55 -13.62
CA GLY A 62 6.78 32.08 -14.99
C GLY A 62 5.69 33.13 -15.27
N ARG A 63 4.65 33.19 -14.44
CA ARG A 63 3.52 34.12 -14.53
C ARG A 63 3.55 35.25 -13.49
N ILE A 64 4.40 35.17 -12.48
CA ILE A 64 4.53 36.19 -11.43
C ILE A 64 5.41 37.35 -11.94
N PRO A 65 4.96 38.63 -11.84
CA PRO A 65 5.74 39.80 -12.24
C PRO A 65 7.11 39.85 -11.55
N GLU A 66 8.15 40.33 -12.24
CA GLU A 66 9.53 40.40 -11.72
C GLU A 66 9.68 41.18 -10.40
N TYR A 67 8.74 42.08 -10.12
CA TYR A 67 8.70 42.86 -8.87
C TYR A 67 8.57 42.01 -7.60
N HIS A 68 8.23 40.72 -7.71
CA HIS A 68 8.10 39.79 -6.57
C HIS A 68 9.15 38.66 -6.63
N ASN A 69 10.40 38.99 -6.95
CA ASN A 69 11.50 38.02 -6.97
C ASN A 69 11.75 37.33 -5.62
N GLU A 70 11.60 38.05 -4.50
CA GLU A 70 11.72 37.44 -3.17
C GLU A 70 10.65 36.36 -2.94
N LEU A 71 9.42 36.63 -3.39
CA LEU A 71 8.31 35.68 -3.31
C LEU A 71 8.59 34.41 -4.14
N LYS A 72 9.18 34.58 -5.35
CA LYS A 72 9.60 33.43 -6.18
C LYS A 72 10.64 32.57 -5.47
N VAL A 73 11.61 33.19 -4.79
CA VAL A 73 12.68 32.47 -4.08
C VAL A 73 12.12 31.69 -2.88
N ILE A 74 11.23 32.31 -2.10
CA ILE A 74 10.58 31.68 -0.94
C ILE A 74 9.71 30.50 -1.40
N LEU A 75 8.85 30.70 -2.40
CA LEU A 75 8.02 29.64 -2.99
C LEU A 75 8.88 28.47 -3.48
N ARG A 76 9.98 28.76 -4.17
CA ARG A 76 10.90 27.71 -4.65
C ARG A 76 11.56 26.96 -3.51
N LYS A 77 11.88 27.62 -2.39
CA LYS A 77 12.55 27.00 -1.23
C LYS A 77 11.59 26.09 -0.45
N GLU A 78 10.38 26.57 -0.18
CA GLU A 78 9.33 25.83 0.53
C GLU A 78 8.85 24.62 -0.29
N TYR A 79 8.49 24.81 -1.57
CA TYR A 79 7.97 23.74 -2.42
C TYR A 79 9.06 22.79 -2.96
N LYS A 80 10.34 23.10 -2.75
CA LYS A 80 11.43 22.14 -3.00
C LYS A 80 11.45 21.02 -1.95
N GLN A 81 10.92 21.25 -0.75
CA GLN A 81 10.74 20.19 0.23
C GLN A 81 9.59 19.27 -0.21
N ASN A 82 9.91 18.01 -0.49
CA ASN A 82 8.93 17.00 -0.88
C ASN A 82 8.10 16.60 0.34
N VAL A 83 6.97 17.26 0.56
CA VAL A 83 5.98 16.82 1.54
C VAL A 83 5.17 15.69 0.93
N CYS A 84 5.41 14.46 1.39
CA CYS A 84 4.63 13.29 0.99
C CYS A 84 4.38 12.38 2.20
N LEU A 85 3.21 11.77 2.23
CA LEU A 85 2.87 10.68 3.12
C LEU A 85 3.70 9.46 2.72
N THR A 86 4.59 9.07 3.62
CA THR A 86 5.47 7.92 3.46
C THR A 86 5.09 6.86 4.46
N LEU A 87 5.12 5.61 4.03
CA LEU A 87 5.08 4.48 4.95
C LEU A 87 6.47 4.38 5.58
N TRP A 88 6.56 4.62 6.88
CA TRP A 88 7.80 4.47 7.66
C TRP A 88 9.00 5.28 7.11
N LYS A 89 8.75 6.40 6.42
CA LYS A 89 9.79 7.24 5.77
C LYS A 89 10.60 6.55 4.65
N LEU A 90 10.31 5.28 4.38
CA LEU A 90 11.04 4.42 3.43
C LEU A 90 10.36 4.36 2.06
N TYR A 91 9.02 4.38 2.03
CA TYR A 91 8.25 4.27 0.80
C TYR A 91 7.25 5.41 0.68
N LYS A 92 7.28 6.15 -0.44
CA LYS A 92 6.17 7.03 -0.82
C LYS A 92 4.94 6.16 -1.03
N ILE A 93 3.83 6.52 -0.38
CA ILE A 93 2.59 5.75 -0.54
C ILE A 93 2.03 6.07 -1.91
N ASP A 94 2.19 5.13 -2.84
CA ASP A 94 1.71 5.19 -4.21
C ASP A 94 0.92 3.93 -4.57
N ARG A 95 0.13 4.00 -5.65
CA ARG A 95 -0.68 2.86 -6.11
C ARG A 95 0.15 1.61 -6.41
N SER A 96 1.43 1.78 -6.75
CA SER A 96 2.38 0.69 -6.95
C SER A 96 2.62 -0.14 -5.68
N LEU A 97 2.44 0.43 -4.49
CA LEU A 97 2.59 -0.26 -3.21
C LEU A 97 1.53 -1.39 -3.07
N ILE A 98 0.31 -1.17 -3.57
CA ILE A 98 -0.75 -2.18 -3.58
C ILE A 98 -0.37 -3.34 -4.51
N LEU A 99 0.12 -3.03 -5.71
CA LEU A 99 0.57 -4.05 -6.67
C LEU A 99 1.72 -4.88 -6.10
N SER A 100 2.69 -4.23 -5.45
CA SER A 100 3.81 -4.91 -4.80
C SER A 100 3.32 -5.83 -3.68
N ALA A 101 2.42 -5.34 -2.81
CA ALA A 101 1.84 -6.15 -1.75
C ALA A 101 1.06 -7.38 -2.27
N LEU A 102 0.32 -7.24 -3.36
CA LEU A 102 -0.37 -8.35 -4.04
C LEU A 102 0.62 -9.35 -4.63
N GLY A 103 1.68 -8.89 -5.29
CA GLY A 103 2.72 -9.75 -5.84
C GLY A 103 3.45 -10.56 -4.76
N VAL A 104 3.73 -9.93 -3.63
CA VAL A 104 4.31 -10.60 -2.45
C VAL A 104 3.36 -11.69 -1.93
N LEU A 105 2.07 -11.36 -1.77
CA LEU A 105 1.07 -12.33 -1.30
C LEU A 105 0.96 -13.54 -2.24
N MET A 106 0.93 -13.31 -3.56
CA MET A 106 0.87 -14.35 -4.57
C MET A 106 2.12 -15.24 -4.56
N ASN A 107 3.31 -14.65 -4.46
CA ASN A 107 4.57 -15.39 -4.38
C ASN A 107 4.64 -16.27 -3.12
N TYR A 108 4.26 -15.72 -1.95
CA TYR A 108 4.22 -16.51 -0.71
C TYR A 108 3.17 -17.62 -0.78
N GLY A 109 1.99 -17.35 -1.36
CA GLY A 109 0.98 -18.37 -1.60
C GLY A 109 1.49 -19.52 -2.48
N PHE A 110 2.20 -19.20 -3.56
CA PHE A 110 2.81 -20.20 -4.44
C PHE A 110 3.91 -21.00 -3.71
N LEU A 111 4.76 -20.33 -2.94
CA LEU A 111 5.80 -21.00 -2.12
C LEU A 111 5.18 -22.00 -1.14
N ILE A 112 4.13 -21.60 -0.44
CA ILE A 112 3.44 -22.46 0.54
C ILE A 112 2.79 -23.66 -0.17
N ALA A 113 2.13 -23.43 -1.32
CA ALA A 113 1.49 -24.48 -2.10
C ALA A 113 2.51 -25.52 -2.61
N THR A 114 3.65 -25.04 -3.12
CA THR A 114 4.73 -25.91 -3.66
C THR A 114 5.49 -26.65 -2.56
N LEU A 115 5.84 -25.99 -1.45
CA LEU A 115 6.49 -26.66 -0.32
C LEU A 115 5.59 -27.68 0.37
N GLY A 116 4.29 -27.38 0.52
CA GLY A 116 3.31 -28.29 1.10
C GLY A 116 3.10 -29.56 0.26
N THR A 117 3.22 -29.47 -1.06
CA THR A 117 3.15 -30.65 -1.95
C THR A 117 4.39 -31.53 -1.86
N VAL A 118 5.57 -30.93 -1.67
CA VAL A 118 6.83 -31.69 -1.50
C VAL A 118 6.84 -32.45 -0.17
N SER A 119 6.40 -31.84 0.93
CA SER A 119 6.33 -32.51 2.24
C SER A 119 5.36 -33.69 2.26
N SER A 120 4.24 -33.60 1.52
CA SER A 120 3.26 -34.70 1.38
C SER A 120 3.81 -35.91 0.61
N HIS A 121 4.77 -35.69 -0.28
CA HIS A 121 5.34 -36.75 -1.12
C HIS A 121 6.54 -37.47 -0.47
N THR A 122 7.07 -36.91 0.63
CA THR A 122 8.22 -37.48 1.37
C THR A 122 7.78 -38.35 2.55
N ASP A 123 6.48 -38.37 2.86
CA ASP A 123 5.86 -39.12 3.97
C ASP A 123 5.07 -40.36 3.49
N LYS A 124 5.40 -40.86 2.29
CA LYS A 124 4.95 -42.15 1.73
C LYS A 124 6.15 -43.04 1.45
#